data_AF-A0A0V0S3I4-F1
#
_entry.id   AF-A0A0V0S3I4-F1
#
_cell.length_a   1.000
_cell.length_b   1.000
_cell.length_c   1.000
_cell.angle_alpha   90.00
_cell.angle_beta   90.00
_cell.angle_gamma   90.00
#
_symmetry.space_group_name_H-M   'P 1'
#
loop_
_entity.id
_entity.type
_entity.pdbx_description
1 polymer ?
#
loop_
_entity_poly.entity_id
_entity_poly.type
_entity_poly.pdbx_seq_one_letter_code
_entity_poly.pdbx_strand_id
1 'polypeptide(L)'
;MLRGMRYHPIDIETAVFTWTNLLVVVAELEGSENEALNVVPLITSTVLEEHYLIVGVVVIVDPGAIPINSRGEKQRMHLRDSFLHDQLDPIYVAYNMDITLCR
;
A
#
# COMPACT_ATOMS: atom_id res chain seq x y z
N MET A 1 2.85 -14.74 -11.03
CA MET A 1 1.59 -15.52 -11.15
C MET A 1 1.18 -15.91 -9.74
N LEU A 2 0.26 -15.17 -9.12
CA LEU A 2 -0.43 -15.65 -7.92
C LEU A 2 -1.72 -16.31 -8.38
N ARG A 3 -1.79 -17.65 -8.30
CA ARG A 3 -3.01 -18.44 -8.58
C ARG A 3 -3.74 -18.14 -9.91
N GLY A 4 -3.06 -17.64 -10.92
CA GLY A 4 -3.67 -17.33 -12.23
C GLY A 4 -4.42 -15.98 -12.30
N MET A 5 -4.49 -15.23 -11.20
CA MET A 5 -4.98 -13.85 -11.19
C MET A 5 -3.79 -12.91 -11.47
N ARG A 6 -3.88 -12.13 -12.55
CA ARG A 6 -2.97 -11.02 -12.81
C ARG A 6 -3.65 -9.77 -12.26
N TYR A 7 -3.38 -9.42 -11.00
CA TYR A 7 -3.74 -8.09 -10.52
C TYR A 7 -2.91 -7.09 -11.33
N HIS A 8 -3.58 -6.28 -12.13
CA HIS A 8 -2.95 -5.10 -12.68
C HIS A 8 -2.78 -4.11 -11.51
N PRO A 9 -1.71 -3.30 -11.46
CA PRO A 9 -1.56 -2.27 -10.41
C PRO A 9 -2.76 -1.30 -10.29
N ILE A 10 -3.62 -1.26 -11.32
CA ILE A 10 -4.85 -0.46 -11.35
C ILE A 10 -6.05 -1.16 -10.69
N ASP A 11 -6.00 -2.50 -10.57
CA ASP A 11 -7.03 -3.30 -9.91
C ASP A 11 -6.84 -3.32 -8.39
N ILE A 12 -5.71 -2.79 -7.91
CA ILE A 12 -5.41 -2.58 -6.49
C ILE A 12 -5.64 -1.10 -6.20
N GLU A 13 -6.67 -0.82 -5.42
CA GLU A 13 -6.94 0.55 -4.99
C GLU A 13 -5.83 1.00 -4.03
N THR A 14 -5.00 1.93 -4.48
CA THR A 14 -3.84 2.41 -3.72
C THR A 14 -3.95 3.89 -3.34
N ALA A 15 -3.37 4.26 -2.21
CA ALA A 15 -3.17 5.63 -1.78
C ALA A 15 -1.74 5.80 -1.24
N VAL A 16 -1.11 6.92 -1.59
CA VAL A 16 0.29 7.18 -1.26
C VAL A 16 0.40 8.53 -0.56
N PHE A 17 1.16 8.58 0.54
CA PHE A 17 1.50 9.81 1.27
C PHE A 17 2.87 9.72 1.92
N THR A 18 3.40 10.83 2.43
CA THR A 18 4.69 10.88 3.13
C THR A 18 4.48 10.92 4.65
N TRP A 19 5.30 10.18 5.38
CA TRP A 19 5.37 10.19 6.84
C TRP A 19 6.83 10.18 7.31
N THR A 20 7.26 11.21 8.05
CA THR A 20 8.64 11.33 8.55
C THR A 20 9.72 11.05 7.49
N ASN A 21 9.53 11.57 6.27
CA ASN A 21 10.38 11.35 5.09
C ASN A 21 10.35 9.93 4.48
N LEU A 22 9.51 9.04 4.98
CA LEU A 22 9.20 7.75 4.35
C LEU A 22 7.99 7.90 3.43
N LEU A 23 8.02 7.21 2.30
CA LEU A 23 6.86 7.05 1.44
C LEU A 23 6.02 5.88 1.98
N VAL A 24 4.78 6.17 2.36
CA VAL A 24 3.79 5.20 2.84
C VAL A 24 2.83 4.90 1.70
N VAL A 25 2.68 3.62 1.37
CA VAL A 25 1.70 3.14 0.40
C VAL A 25 0.65 2.31 1.15
N VAL A 26 -0.61 2.70 1.03
CA VAL A 26 -1.76 1.92 1.52
C VAL A 26 -2.42 1.28 0.31
N ALA A 27 -2.67 -0.02 0.37
CA ALA A 27 -3.28 -0.78 -0.71
C ALA A 27 -4.43 -1.64 -0.18
N GLU A 28 -5.56 -1.59 -0.87
CA GLU A 28 -6.71 -2.45 -0.59
C GLU A 28 -6.56 -3.79 -1.31
N LEU A 29 -6.77 -4.89 -0.59
CA LEU A 29 -6.71 -6.23 -1.15
C LEU A 29 -7.83 -7.08 -0.55
N GLU A 30 -8.70 -7.63 -1.41
CA GLU A 30 -9.61 -8.69 -1.01
C GLU A 30 -8.84 -10.01 -0.96
N GLY A 31 -8.36 -10.41 0.22
CA GLY A 31 -7.56 -11.61 0.35
C GLY A 31 -7.02 -11.87 1.74
N SER A 32 -6.26 -12.95 1.84
CA SER A 32 -5.57 -13.36 3.07
C SER A 32 -4.24 -12.62 3.27
N GLU A 33 -3.70 -12.66 4.48
CA GLU A 33 -2.36 -12.16 4.79
C GLU A 33 -1.26 -12.74 3.87
N ASN A 34 -1.38 -14.02 3.49
CA ASN A 34 -0.46 -14.63 2.53
C ASN A 34 -0.53 -13.99 1.14
N GLU A 35 -1.71 -13.57 0.69
CA GLU A 35 -1.85 -12.83 -0.57
C GLU A 35 -1.29 -11.42 -0.42
N ALA A 36 -1.50 -10.76 0.73
CA ALA A 36 -0.91 -9.46 1.05
C ALA A 36 0.64 -9.48 0.97
N LEU A 37 1.28 -10.51 1.55
CA LEU A 37 2.73 -10.72 1.49
C LEU A 37 3.27 -10.78 0.06
N ASN A 38 2.53 -11.40 -0.85
CA ASN A 38 2.93 -11.53 -2.24
C ASN A 38 2.76 -10.23 -3.04
N VAL A 39 1.87 -9.33 -2.60
CA VAL A 39 1.60 -8.04 -3.23
C VAL A 39 2.65 -6.99 -2.83
N VAL A 40 3.22 -7.08 -1.61
CA VAL A 40 4.21 -6.11 -1.12
C VAL A 40 5.40 -5.93 -2.09
N PRO A 41 6.10 -6.98 -2.57
CA PRO A 41 7.18 -6.82 -3.54
C PRO A 41 6.73 -6.16 -4.83
N LEU A 42 5.52 -6.48 -5.31
CA LEU A 42 4.96 -5.89 -6.54
C LEU A 42 4.78 -4.38 -6.39
N ILE A 43 4.14 -3.93 -5.30
CA ILE A 43 3.97 -2.50 -5.00
C ILE A 43 5.33 -1.80 -4.95
N THR A 44 6.28 -2.38 -4.21
CA THR A 44 7.58 -1.73 -3.99
C THR A 44 8.41 -1.64 -5.27
N SER A 45 8.41 -2.69 -6.11
CA SER A 45 9.10 -2.69 -7.39
C SER A 45 8.44 -1.74 -8.39
N THR A 46 7.10 -1.75 -8.50
CA THR A 46 6.39 -0.84 -9.41
C THR A 46 6.65 0.63 -9.07
N VAL A 47 6.57 1.01 -7.79
CA VAL A 47 6.84 2.40 -7.38
C VAL A 47 8.30 2.78 -7.61
N LEU A 48 9.24 1.86 -7.37
CA LEU A 48 10.65 2.10 -7.64
C LEU A 48 10.94 2.23 -9.14
N GLU A 49 10.41 1.35 -9.97
CA GLU A 49 10.70 1.30 -11.41
C GLU A 49 10.02 2.44 -12.17
N GLU A 50 8.76 2.75 -11.86
CA GLU A 50 7.98 3.75 -12.58
C GLU A 50 8.21 5.18 -12.06
N HIS A 51 8.45 5.34 -10.76
CA HIS A 51 8.56 6.66 -10.12
C HIS A 51 9.94 6.96 -9.54
N TYR A 52 10.88 6.00 -9.55
CA TYR A 52 12.21 6.16 -8.94
C TYR A 52 12.15 6.56 -7.46
N LEU A 53 11.08 6.14 -6.76
CA LEU A 53 10.86 6.42 -5.34
C LEU A 53 10.99 5.15 -4.51
N ILE A 54 11.62 5.27 -3.34
CA ILE A 54 11.73 4.17 -2.38
C ILE A 54 10.50 4.20 -1.47
N VAL A 55 9.75 3.12 -1.47
CA VAL A 55 8.65 2.90 -0.50
C VAL A 55 9.27 2.48 0.84
N GLY A 56 8.94 3.22 1.90
CA GLY A 56 9.42 2.92 3.26
C GLY A 56 8.44 2.05 4.06
N VAL A 57 7.13 2.23 3.84
CA VAL A 57 6.09 1.43 4.51
C VAL A 57 5.02 1.04 3.50
N VAL A 58 4.62 -0.23 3.52
CA VAL A 58 3.45 -0.73 2.79
C VAL A 58 2.43 -1.22 3.80
N VAL A 59 1.20 -0.73 3.71
CA VAL A 59 0.07 -1.10 4.55
C VAL A 59 -0.98 -1.77 3.65
N ILE A 60 -1.30 -3.03 3.91
CA ILE A 60 -2.35 -3.75 3.21
C ILE A 60 -3.59 -3.77 4.10
N VAL A 61 -4.72 -3.34 3.56
CA VAL A 61 -6.00 -3.19 4.27
C VAL A 61 -7.12 -3.88 3.48
N ASP A 62 -8.25 -4.13 4.14
CA ASP A 62 -9.45 -4.61 3.47
C ASP A 62 -10.02 -3.57 2.49
N PRO A 63 -10.75 -3.99 1.43
CA PRO A 63 -11.45 -3.10 0.53
C PRO A 63 -12.41 -2.14 1.26
N GLY A 64 -12.39 -0.87 0.87
CA GLY A 64 -13.19 0.19 1.48
C GLY A 64 -12.56 0.86 2.70
N ALA A 65 -11.38 0.44 3.13
CA ALA A 65 -10.62 1.09 4.21
C ALA A 65 -10.06 2.46 3.79
N ILE A 66 -9.83 2.70 2.50
CA ILE A 66 -9.46 4.01 1.98
C ILE A 66 -10.73 4.87 1.90
N PRO A 67 -10.86 5.93 2.73
CA PRO A 67 -12.05 6.76 2.73
C PRO A 67 -12.22 7.49 1.40
N ILE A 68 -13.43 7.43 0.86
CA ILE A 68 -13.83 8.12 -0.38
C ILE A 68 -14.99 9.07 -0.05
N ASN A 69 -14.95 10.29 -0.57
CA ASN A 69 -16.04 11.25 -0.36
C ASN A 69 -17.24 10.96 -1.29
N SER A 70 -18.33 11.70 -1.11
CA SER A 70 -19.55 11.55 -1.93
C SER A 70 -19.36 11.85 -3.43
N ARG A 71 -18.19 12.39 -3.82
CA ARG A 71 -17.82 12.68 -5.21
C ARG A 71 -16.90 11.61 -5.81
N GLY A 72 -16.55 10.57 -5.06
CA GLY A 72 -15.62 9.53 -5.51
C GLY A 72 -14.14 9.88 -5.33
N GLU A 73 -13.83 10.97 -4.63
CA GLU A 73 -12.44 11.38 -4.40
C GLU A 73 -11.87 10.72 -3.14
N LYS A 74 -10.67 10.15 -3.25
CA LYS A 74 -9.93 9.60 -2.12
C LYS A 74 -9.59 10.69 -1.11
N GLN A 75 -9.97 10.48 0.13
CA GLN A 75 -9.70 11.40 1.24
C GLN A 75 -8.31 11.11 1.85
N ARG A 76 -7.26 11.41 1.08
CA ARG A 76 -5.86 11.11 1.47
C ARG A 76 -5.43 11.72 2.81
N MET A 77 -6.00 12.89 3.16
CA MET A 77 -5.75 13.52 4.47
C MET A 77 -6.33 12.70 5.61
N HIS A 78 -7.59 12.26 5.50
CA HIS A 78 -8.22 11.41 6.51
C HIS A 78 -7.51 10.06 6.65
N LEU A 79 -7.13 9.43 5.54
CA LEU A 79 -6.36 8.19 5.56
C LEU A 79 -5.02 8.37 6.30
N ARG A 80 -4.29 9.45 5.99
CA ARG A 80 -3.04 9.79 6.67
C ARG A 80 -3.27 9.99 8.17
N ASP A 81 -4.32 10.71 8.55
CA ASP A 81 -4.64 10.93 9.96
C ASP A 81 -4.97 9.59 10.64
N SER A 82 -5.76 8.72 10.02
CA SER A 82 -6.04 7.38 10.53
C SER A 82 -4.78 6.53 10.71
N PHE A 83 -3.83 6.59 9.76
CA PHE A 83 -2.54 5.93 9.91
C PHE A 83 -1.72 6.50 11.07
N LEU A 84 -1.65 7.83 11.22
CA LEU A 84 -0.89 8.50 12.28
C LEU A 84 -1.44 8.23 13.69
N HIS A 85 -2.74 7.98 13.80
CA HIS A 85 -3.43 7.69 15.06
C HIS A 85 -3.62 6.19 15.32
N ASP A 86 -3.02 5.32 14.50
CA ASP A 86 -3.13 3.86 14.63
C ASP A 86 -4.59 3.35 14.57
N GLN A 87 -5.39 3.96 13.69
CA GLN A 87 -6.82 3.65 13.51
C GLN A 87 -7.12 2.81 12.27
N LEU A 88 -6.08 2.40 11.53
CA LEU A 88 -6.23 1.43 10.45
C LEU A 88 -6.23 0.03 11.05
N ASP A 89 -7.03 -0.87 10.47
CA ASP A 89 -7.02 -2.30 10.77
C ASP A 89 -6.35 -3.04 9.60
N PRO A 90 -5.02 -3.11 9.56
CA PRO A 90 -4.30 -3.68 8.42
C PRO A 90 -4.35 -5.21 8.46
N ILE A 91 -4.55 -5.80 7.27
CA ILE A 91 -4.29 -7.21 7.02
C ILE A 91 -2.80 -7.50 7.23
N TYR A 92 -1.93 -6.60 6.75
CA TYR A 92 -0.47 -6.75 6.86
C TYR A 92 0.25 -5.39 6.78
N VAL A 93 1.36 -5.24 7.50
CA VAL A 93 2.23 -4.06 7.43
C VAL A 93 3.67 -4.48 7.16
N ALA A 94 4.27 -3.91 6.12
CA ALA A 94 5.67 -4.13 5.78
C ALA A 94 6.48 -2.84 5.95
N TYR A 95 7.63 -2.93 6.61
CA TYR A 95 8.61 -1.86 6.70
C TYR A 95 9.80 -2.21 5.82
N ASN A 96 10.00 -1.44 4.75
CA ASN A 96 11.17 -1.56 3.90
C ASN A 96 12.34 -0.80 4.55
N MET A 97 12.89 -1.34 5.63
CA MET A 97 14.09 -0.76 6.24
C MET A 97 15.40 -1.18 5.54
N ASP A 98 15.42 -2.22 4.67
CA ASP A 98 16.69 -2.79 4.18
C ASP A 98 16.69 -3.33 2.72
N ILE A 99 15.91 -2.78 1.79
CA ILE A 99 16.00 -3.23 0.37
C ILE A 99 17.26 -2.70 -0.36
N THR A 100 18.03 -1.79 0.23
CA THR A 100 19.29 -1.30 -0.37
C THR A 100 20.47 -2.27 -0.19
N LEU A 101 20.36 -3.33 0.63
CA LEU A 101 21.47 -4.26 0.93
C LEU A 101 21.49 -5.56 0.11
N CYS A 102 20.53 -5.78 -0.80
CA CYS A 102 20.51 -6.95 -1.69
C CYS A 102 20.70 -6.58 -3.17
N ARG A 103 21.66 -5.71 -3.48
CA ARG A 103 22.23 -5.55 -4.82
C ARG A 103 23.74 -5.55 -4.77
#